data_AF-A0A3S1NC79-F1
#
_entry.id   AF-A0A3S1NC79-F1
#
_cell.length_a   1.000
_cell.length_b   1.000
_cell.length_c   1.000
_cell.angle_alpha   90.00
_cell.angle_beta   90.00
_cell.angle_gamma   90.00
#
_symmetry.space_group_name_H-M   'P 1'
#
loop_
_entity.id
_entity.type
_entity.pdbx_description
1 polymer ?
#
loop_
_entity_poly.entity_id
_entity_poly.type
_entity_poly.pdbx_seq_one_letter_code
_entity_poly.pdbx_strand_id
1 'polypeptide(L)' 'PDPARDFDHPSIPDSHPHLKRHVLYALSRKDWQARKRAAR' A
#
# COMPACT_ATOMS: atom_id res chain seq x y z
N PRO A 1 -6.01 0.73 -4.44
CA PRO A 1 -5.45 1.66 -3.43
C PRO A 1 -6.54 2.02 -2.44
N ASP A 2 -6.25 1.92 -1.14
CA ASP A 2 -7.19 2.23 -0.07
C ASP A 2 -6.55 3.32 0.81
N PRO A 3 -6.91 4.61 0.63
CA PRO A 3 -6.27 5.71 1.35
C PRO A 3 -6.41 5.62 2.87
N ALA A 4 -7.42 4.90 3.39
CA ALA A 4 -7.58 4.70 4.82
C ALA A 4 -6.48 3.81 5.43
N ARG A 5 -5.69 3.14 4.59
CA ARG A 5 -4.57 2.28 4.97
C ARG A 5 -3.21 2.94 4.82
N ASP A 6 -3.18 4.16 4.28
CA ASP A 6 -1.97 4.95 4.19
C ASP A 6 -1.58 5.46 5.57
N PHE A 7 -0.29 5.63 5.82
CA PHE A 7 0.22 6.05 7.14
C PHE A 7 1.44 6.95 7.01
N ASP A 8 1.73 7.69 8.09
CA ASP A 8 2.91 8.55 8.15
C ASP A 8 4.01 7.87 8.99
N HIS A 9 5.24 7.90 8.48
CA HIS A 9 6.38 7.25 9.12
C HIS A 9 6.87 8.08 10.31
N PRO A 10 6.90 7.52 11.54
CA PRO A 10 7.17 8.29 12.76
C PRO A 10 8.60 8.82 12.86
N SER A 11 9.58 8.12 12.28
CA SER A 11 11.00 8.49 12.37
C SER A 11 11.48 9.48 11.30
N ILE A 12 10.61 9.94 10.39
CA ILE A 12 11.00 10.90 9.36
C ILE A 12 10.81 12.32 9.94
N PRO A 13 11.86 13.16 9.95
CA PRO A 13 11.74 14.55 10.39
C PRO A 13 10.90 15.41 9.43
N ASP A 14 10.37 16.53 9.91
CA ASP A 14 9.61 17.49 9.09
C ASP A 14 10.42 18.15 7.98
N SER A 15 11.76 18.09 8.03
CA SER A 15 12.62 18.58 6.95
C SER A 15 12.47 17.79 5.63
N HIS A 16 11.94 16.56 5.69
CA HIS A 16 11.73 15.70 4.52
C HIS A 16 10.28 15.19 4.48
N PRO A 17 9.28 16.08 4.32
CA PRO A 17 7.87 15.73 4.46
C PRO A 17 7.42 14.73 3.39
N HIS A 18 8.06 14.71 2.23
CA HIS A 18 7.79 13.77 1.14
C HIS A 18 8.13 12.32 1.46
N LEU A 19 8.98 12.06 2.47
CA LEU A 19 9.31 10.69 2.92
C LEU A 19 8.36 10.18 4.01
N LYS A 20 7.51 11.04 4.59
CA LYS A 20 6.59 10.66 5.68
C LYS A 20 5.49 9.75 5.18
N ARG A 21 4.80 10.15 4.12
CA ARG A 21 3.60 9.46 3.62
C ARG A 21 3.96 8.13 2.97
N HIS A 22 3.36 7.06 3.47
CA HIS A 22 3.46 5.70 2.91
C HIS A 22 2.09 5.24 2.42
N VAL A 23 2.07 4.67 1.21
CA VAL A 23 0.84 4.13 0.58
C VAL A 23 0.81 2.61 0.74
N LEU A 24 -0.28 2.06 1.27
CA LEU A 24 -0.40 0.62 1.47
C LEU A 24 -1.13 -0.06 0.29
N TYR A 25 -0.44 -0.99 -0.35
CA TYR A 25 -1.02 -1.86 -1.35
C TYR A 25 -1.50 -3.16 -0.72
N ALA A 26 -2.68 -3.60 -1.13
CA ALA A 26 -3.26 -4.85 -0.69
C ALA A 26 -3.89 -5.61 -1.86
N LEU A 27 -3.87 -6.93 -1.74
CA LEU A 27 -4.52 -7.83 -2.66
C LEU A 27 -5.30 -8.85 -1.84
N SER A 28 -6.61 -8.93 -2.04
CA SER A 28 -7.40 -9.93 -1.34
C SER A 28 -7.02 -11.33 -1.83
N ARG A 29 -7.22 -12.35 -0.97
CA ARG A 29 -7.01 -13.74 -1.37
C ARG A 29 -7.86 -14.11 -2.61
N LYS A 30 -9.09 -13.61 -2.70
CA LYS A 30 -10.00 -13.86 -3.83
C LYS A 30 -9.44 -13.26 -5.12
N ASP A 31 -9.04 -12.00 -5.09
CA ASP A 31 -8.48 -11.30 -6.25
C ASP A 31 -7.16 -11.93 -6.70
N TRP A 32 -6.35 -12.39 -5.74
CA TRP A 32 -5.16 -13.17 -6.05
C TRP A 32 -5.54 -14.45 -6.80
N GLN A 33 -6.43 -15.27 -6.25
CA GLN A 33 -6.84 -16.50 -6.93
C GLN A 33 -7.43 -16.26 -8.33
N ALA A 34 -8.18 -15.18 -8.53
CA ALA A 34 -8.70 -14.79 -9.84
C ALA A 34 -7.56 -14.49 -10.83
N ARG A 35 -6.56 -13.69 -10.42
CA ARG A 35 -5.36 -13.39 -11.22
C ARG A 35 -4.57 -14.65 -11.59
N LYS A 36 -4.37 -15.60 -10.65
CA LYS A 36 -3.73 -16.90 -10.96
C LYS A 36 -4.43 -17.66 -12.06
N ARG A 37 -5.77 -17.67 -12.06
CA ARG A 37 -6.57 -18.41 -13.05
C ARG A 37 -6.51 -17.75 -14.42
N ALA A 38 -6.59 -16.42 -14.48
CA ALA A 38 -6.52 -15.66 -15.74
C ALA A 38 -5.14 -15.70 -16.41
N ALA A 39 -4.07 -15.97 -15.64
CA ALA A 39 -2.71 -16.10 -16.16
C ALA A 39 -2.32 -17.54 -16.55
N ARG A 40 -3.26 -18.48 -16.49
CA ARG A 40 -3.11 -19.85 -17.02
C ARG A 40 -3.82 -19.94 -18.35
#